data_AF-A0AAJ6NSA6-F1
#
_entry.id   AF-A0AAJ6NSA6-F1
#
_cell.length_a   1.000
_cell.length_b   1.000
_cell.length_c   1.000
_cell.angle_alpha   90.00
_cell.angle_beta   90.00
_cell.angle_gamma   90.00
#
_symmetry.space_group_name_H-M   'P 1'
#
loop_
_entity.id
_entity.type
_entity.pdbx_description
1 polymer ?
#
loop_
_entity_poly.entity_id
_entity_poly.type
_entity_poly.pdbx_seq_one_letter_code
_entity_poly.pdbx_strand_id
1 'polypeptide(L)'
;MEPKINCAEACVNGCVLGDKCPNIEFREAAAKFIEDTSLDEMLQMAEERLRKKMTEPPQWVLPEDLSKEAGEQGAGSKGEN
;
A
#
# COMPACT_ATOMS: atom_id res chain seq x y z
N MET A 1 12.24 17.51 -12.79
CA MET A 1 11.26 16.42 -12.90
C MET A 1 11.57 15.45 -11.78
N GLU A 2 10.71 15.37 -10.77
CA GLU A 2 10.90 14.44 -9.66
C GLU A 2 10.64 13.01 -10.16
N PRO A 3 11.48 12.03 -9.79
CA PRO A 3 11.31 10.66 -10.26
C PRO A 3 10.03 10.06 -9.66
N LYS A 4 9.14 9.57 -10.53
CA LYS A 4 8.01 8.73 -10.13
C LYS A 4 8.57 7.38 -9.66
N ILE A 5 8.75 7.23 -8.35
CA ILE A 5 9.33 6.05 -7.72
C ILE A 5 8.27 5.32 -6.87
N ASN A 6 8.24 3.99 -6.96
CA ASN A 6 7.47 3.18 -6.02
C ASN A 6 8.31 2.95 -4.76
N CYS A 7 8.12 3.79 -3.75
CA CYS A 7 8.87 3.70 -2.49
C CYS A 7 8.72 2.33 -1.79
N ALA A 8 7.60 1.63 -1.98
CA ALA A 8 7.34 0.33 -1.34
C ALA A 8 8.24 -0.79 -1.89
N GLU A 9 8.70 -0.67 -3.13
CA GLU A 9 9.59 -1.64 -3.76
C GLU A 9 11.05 -1.15 -3.72
N ALA A 10 11.29 0.09 -4.12
CA ALA A 10 12.64 0.60 -4.33
C ALA A 10 13.38 0.93 -3.01
N CYS A 11 12.65 1.30 -1.96
CA CYS A 11 13.24 1.76 -0.70
C CYS A 11 13.16 0.72 0.44
N VAL A 12 12.85 -0.54 0.14
CA VAL A 12 12.65 -1.61 1.14
C VAL A 12 13.88 -1.82 2.05
N ASN A 13 15.09 -1.59 1.52
CA ASN A 13 16.36 -1.72 2.24
C ASN A 13 16.97 -0.37 2.63
N GLY A 14 16.19 0.71 2.58
CA GLY A 14 16.66 2.07 2.80
C GLY A 14 16.44 2.98 1.59
N CYS A 15 16.46 4.29 1.83
CA CYS A 15 16.15 5.28 0.80
C CYS A 15 17.22 5.34 -0.30
N VAL A 16 16.81 5.14 -1.56
CA VAL A 16 17.71 5.20 -2.73
C VAL A 16 17.93 6.61 -3.28
N LEU A 17 17.10 7.58 -2.86
CA LEU A 17 17.16 8.98 -3.32
C LEU A 17 17.83 9.93 -2.32
N GLY A 18 18.17 9.45 -1.12
CA GLY A 18 18.73 10.26 -0.04
C GLY A 18 17.81 11.44 0.32
N ASP A 19 18.35 12.66 0.28
CA ASP A 19 17.63 13.89 0.61
C ASP A 19 16.57 14.30 -0.43
N LYS A 20 16.53 13.65 -1.60
CA LYS A 20 15.49 13.87 -2.62
C LYS A 20 14.29 12.94 -2.43
N CYS A 21 14.10 12.41 -1.22
CA CYS A 21 12.95 11.57 -0.90
C CYS A 21 11.65 12.40 -1.05
N PRO A 22 10.66 11.95 -1.85
CA PRO A 22 9.39 12.66 -1.97
C PRO A 22 8.59 12.71 -0.66
N ASN A 23 8.93 11.84 0.31
CA ASN A 23 8.28 11.71 1.61
C ASN A 23 9.13 12.32 2.75
N ILE A 24 10.04 13.25 2.46
CA ILE A 24 11.00 13.78 3.44
C ILE A 24 10.33 14.50 4.62
N GLU A 25 9.16 15.08 4.40
CA GLU A 25 8.36 15.76 5.43
C GLU A 25 7.95 14.83 6.59
N PHE A 26 7.83 13.52 6.34
CA PHE A 26 7.47 12.53 7.36
C PHE A 26 8.66 12.06 8.20
N ARG A 27 9.90 12.47 7.86
CA ARG A 27 11.12 12.00 8.53
C ARG A 27 11.12 12.32 10.02
N GLU A 28 10.72 13.54 10.39
CA GLU A 28 10.70 13.98 11.78
C GLU A 28 9.63 13.24 12.58
N ALA A 29 8.43 13.09 12.03
CA ALA A 29 7.36 12.33 12.65
C ALA A 29 7.73 10.86 12.86
N ALA A 30 8.39 10.23 11.88
CA ALA A 30 8.87 8.86 11.99
C ALA A 30 9.97 8.72 13.05
N ALA A 31 10.92 9.66 13.10
CA ALA A 31 11.97 9.67 14.12
C ALA A 31 11.38 9.80 15.53
N LYS A 32 10.45 10.75 15.71
CA LYS A 32 9.74 10.94 16.97
C LYS A 32 8.95 9.70 17.39
N PHE A 33 8.26 9.04 16.46
CA PHE A 33 7.56 7.80 16.76
C PHE A 33 8.52 6.71 17.28
N ILE A 34 9.68 6.54 16.66
CA ILE A 34 10.67 5.54 17.10
C ILE A 34 11.25 5.89 18.48
N GLU A 35 11.45 7.18 18.77
CA GLU A 35 11.96 7.65 20.06
C GLU A 35 10.92 7.52 21.18
N ASP A 36 9.68 7.91 20.91
CA ASP A 36 8.60 7.95 21.90
C ASP A 36 7.93 6.59 22.13
N THR A 37 8.04 5.66 21.18
CA THR A 37 7.39 4.34 21.26
C THR A 37 8.37 3.29 21.77
N SER A 38 8.01 2.63 22.87
CA SER A 38 8.84 1.54 23.40
C SER A 38 8.84 0.31 22.48
N LEU A 39 9.90 -0.51 22.55
CA LEU A 39 9.97 -1.75 21.79
C LEU A 39 8.78 -2.68 22.08
N ASP A 40 8.37 -2.78 23.35
CA ASP A 40 7.25 -3.62 23.77
C ASP A 40 5.93 -3.15 23.15
N GLU A 41 5.70 -1.83 23.09
CA GLU A 41 4.52 -1.25 22.44
C GLU A 41 4.51 -1.50 20.93
N MET A 42 5.68 -1.42 20.27
CA MET A 42 5.81 -1.78 18.85
C MET A 42 5.45 -3.25 18.61
N LEU A 43 5.90 -4.15 19.48
CA LEU A 43 5.59 -5.58 19.39
C LEU A 43 4.10 -5.84 19.59
N GLN A 44 3.46 -5.15 20.55
CA GLN A 44 2.02 -5.25 20.76
C GLN A 44 1.23 -4.81 19.52
N MET A 45 1.58 -3.67 18.92
CA MET A 45 0.94 -3.20 17.68
C MET A 45 1.10 -4.20 16.53
N ALA A 46 2.28 -4.82 16.40
CA ALA A 46 2.53 -5.84 15.38
C ALA A 46 1.66 -7.10 15.59
N GLU A 47 1.49 -7.55 16.84
CA GLU A 47 0.64 -8.68 17.19
C GLU A 47 -0.83 -8.38 16.93
N GLU A 48 -1.32 -7.19 17.30
CA GLU A 48 -2.69 -6.77 17.02
C GLU A 48 -3.00 -6.74 15.52
N ARG A 49 -2.06 -6.22 14.70
CA ARG A 49 -2.18 -6.25 13.24
C ARG A 49 -2.22 -7.67 12.70
N LEU A 50 -1.40 -8.58 13.23
CA LEU A 50 -1.41 -9.99 12.85
C LEU A 50 -2.74 -10.64 13.21
N ARG A 51 -3.24 -10.40 14.42
CA ARG A 51 -4.54 -10.90 14.88
C ARG A 51 -5.66 -10.45 13.96
N LYS A 52 -5.72 -9.15 13.63
CA LYS A 52 -6.69 -8.60 12.67
C LYS A 52 -6.62 -9.32 11.33
N LYS A 53 -5.42 -9.47 10.76
CA LYS A 53 -5.20 -10.18 9.49
C LYS A 53 -5.73 -11.63 9.51
N MET A 54 -5.64 -12.31 10.66
CA MET A 54 -6.14 -13.69 10.80
C MET A 54 -7.65 -13.78 10.98
N THR A 55 -8.29 -12.75 11.55
CA THR A 55 -9.72 -12.74 11.86
C THR A 55 -10.57 -12.02 10.82
N GLU A 56 -10.00 -11.04 10.11
CA GLU A 56 -10.71 -10.28 9.09
C GLU A 56 -10.91 -11.14 7.83
N PRO A 57 -12.07 -11.03 7.16
CA PRO A 57 -12.28 -11.66 5.87
C PRO A 57 -11.19 -11.24 4.88
N PRO A 58 -10.72 -12.16 4.01
CA PRO A 58 -9.68 -11.84 3.04
C PRO A 58 -10.13 -10.70 2.12
N GLN A 59 -9.24 -9.73 1.90
CA GLN A 59 -9.44 -8.70 0.88
C GLN A 59 -9.11 -9.29 -0.49
N TRP A 60 -10.14 -9.44 -1.32
CA TRP A 60 -10.00 -9.89 -2.70
C TRP A 60 -9.61 -8.70 -3.59
N VAL A 61 -8.35 -8.62 -3.99
CA VAL A 61 -7.89 -7.64 -4.97
C VAL A 61 -8.02 -8.26 -6.36
N LEU A 62 -8.90 -7.69 -7.19
CA LEU A 62 -9.04 -8.07 -8.60
C LEU A 62 -7.86 -7.50 -9.40
N PRO A 63 -7.14 -8.32 -10.18
CA PRO A 63 -6.10 -7.83 -11.09
C PRO A 63 -6.65 -6.79 -12.06
N GLU A 64 -5.90 -5.69 -12.23
CA GLU A 64 -6.29 -4.55 -13.07
C GLU A 64 -6.50 -4.95 -14.53
N ASP A 65 -5.82 -6.00 -15.00
CA ASP A 65 -5.91 -6.48 -16.37
C ASP A 65 -7.26 -7.12 -16.70
N LEU A 66 -7.92 -7.75 -15.72
CA LEU A 66 -9.27 -8.29 -15.89
C LEU A 66 -10.35 -7.18 -15.96
N SER A 67 -10.06 -5.98 -15.44
CA SER A 67 -10.99 -4.85 -15.50
C SER A 67 -11.06 -4.21 -16.89
N LYS A 68 -9.99 -4.33 -17.70
CA LYS A 68 -9.93 -3.80 -19.06
C LYS A 68 -10.69 -4.68 -20.05
N GLU A 69 -10.62 -6.00 -19.89
CA GLU A 69 -11.30 -6.97 -20.76
C GLU A 69 -12.83 -7.00 -20.59
N ALA A 70 -13.34 -6.53 -19.44
CA ALA A 70 -14.78 -6.38 -19.18
C ALA A 70 -15.41 -5.16 -19.88
N GLY A 71 -14.59 -4.19 -20.35
CA GLY A 71 -15.06 -2.98 -21.03
C GLY A 71 -15.25 -3.12 -22.55
N GLU A 72 -14.67 -4.16 -23.17
CA GLU A 72 -14.68 -4.36 -24.63
C GLU A 72 -15.68 -5.42 -25.13
N GLN A 73 -16.33 -6.16 -24.23
CA GLN A 73 -17.40 -7.09 -24.60
C GLN A 73 -18.76 -6.39 -24.69
N GLY A 74 -18.93 -5.65 -25.78
CA GLY A 74 -20.17 -5.70 -26.57
C GLY A 74 -21.39 -4.95 -26.03
N ALA A 75 -21.50 -3.68 -26.42
CA ALA A 75 -22.79 -3.15 -26.85
C ALA A 75 -23.33 -4.06 -27.98
N GLY A 76 -24.33 -4.89 -27.67
CA GLY A 76 -24.85 -5.89 -28.60
C GLY A 76 -26.26 -6.33 -28.25
N SER A 77 -27.24 -5.54 -28.72
CA SER A 77 -28.61 -5.89 -29.12
C SER A 77 -29.27 -7.17 -28.56
N LYS A 78 -30.40 -6.99 -27.85
CA LYS A 78 -31.67 -7.74 -27.94
C LYS A 78 -32.64 -7.08 -26.93
N GLY A 79 -33.76 -6.45 -27.28
CA GLY A 79 -34.50 -6.52 -28.53
C GLY A 79 -35.11 -7.90 -28.70
N GLU A 80 -36.14 -8.25 -27.92
CA GLU A 80 -37.37 -8.94 -28.35
C GLU A 80 -38.20 -9.45 -27.15
N ASN A 81 -39.48 -9.03 -27.20
CA ASN A 81 -40.72 -9.50 -26.56
C ASN A 81 -40.80 -9.62 -25.02
#